data_AF-A1BZM8-F1
#
_entry.id   AF-A1BZM8-F1
#
_cell.length_a   1.000
_cell.length_b   1.000
_cell.length_c   1.000
_cell.angle_alpha   90.00
_cell.angle_beta   90.00
_cell.angle_gamma   90.00
#
_symmetry.space_group_name_H-M   'P 1'
#
loop_
_entity.id
_entity.type
_entity.pdbx_description
1 polymer ?
#
loop_
_entity_poly.entity_id
_entity_poly.type
_entity_poly.pdbx_seq_one_letter_code
_entity_poly.pdbx_strand_id
1 'polypeptide(L)'
;MEIYELAAMPFLYSFSNHDQNQEENITFGDKSNRKCMYCGKTKEETTFKKDAHVIPAGLGNRILFNYDECDICNEHYFSNHENELANFLMLDRIFIGARKRNGMPKYKPSPKGNSAIQHSADSHTVHIQINDLEGKFEIIPDLENKKVTYNINNPPKYRAADICKALTHMIWPFLSVEKREQLKHIPSWLLGKEDIFPLYLETVFVPGNGYNKGILEYWESTNKDSLYPVMVRFTFGLKILSFYIPSTLQVQSLPTRHEEYGQIAENRTGIKIKVMEILNDGYVQLDHLTYTLRFQSIDEKKYD
;
A
#
# COMPACT_ATOMS: atom_id res chain seq x y z
N MET A 1 22.76 -17.83 1.22
CA MET A 1 21.76 -17.02 1.95
C MET A 1 21.39 -15.91 1.01
N GLU A 2 20.11 -15.69 0.78
CA GLU A 2 19.65 -14.60 -0.09
C GLU A 2 20.00 -13.26 0.59
N ILE A 3 20.74 -12.40 -0.08
CA ILE A 3 21.10 -11.08 0.43
C ILE A 3 20.54 -10.04 -0.53
N TYR A 4 19.76 -9.12 0.02
CA TYR A 4 19.16 -8.01 -0.71
C TYR A 4 19.92 -6.72 -0.41
N GLU A 5 20.19 -5.94 -1.45
CA GLU A 5 20.75 -4.61 -1.34
C GLU A 5 19.73 -3.58 -1.80
N LEU A 6 19.69 -2.43 -1.12
CA LEU A 6 18.81 -1.34 -1.48
C LEU A 6 19.27 -0.78 -2.83
N ALA A 7 18.42 -0.90 -3.85
CA ALA A 7 18.83 -0.64 -5.23
C ALA A 7 18.86 0.85 -5.60
N ALA A 8 18.12 1.68 -4.86
CA ALA A 8 18.16 3.14 -4.98
C ALA A 8 17.72 3.81 -3.68
N MET A 9 17.96 5.12 -3.56
CA MET A 9 17.42 5.90 -2.43
C MET A 9 15.90 5.72 -2.33
N PRO A 10 15.33 5.52 -1.12
CA PRO A 10 13.90 5.32 -0.96
C PRO A 10 13.13 6.54 -1.46
N PHE A 11 11.98 6.31 -2.08
CA PHE A 11 11.07 7.38 -2.48
C PHE A 11 10.14 7.72 -1.31
N LEU A 12 10.17 8.98 -0.85
CA LEU A 12 9.36 9.46 0.27
C LEU A 12 8.37 10.51 -0.20
N TYR A 13 7.14 10.45 0.31
CA TYR A 13 6.15 11.51 0.13
C TYR A 13 5.35 11.77 1.41
N SER A 14 4.97 13.02 1.63
CA SER A 14 4.23 13.44 2.83
C SER A 14 2.72 13.22 2.70
N PHE A 15 2.06 12.86 3.80
CA PHE A 15 0.58 12.84 3.86
C PHE A 15 -0.02 14.21 4.20
N SER A 16 0.71 15.03 4.94
CA SER A 16 0.26 16.29 5.53
C SER A 16 0.64 17.50 4.68
N ASN A 17 0.22 17.53 3.41
CA ASN A 17 0.31 18.76 2.61
C ASN A 17 -0.91 19.65 2.92
N HIS A 18 -0.98 20.12 4.15
CA HIS A 18 -2.02 21.06 4.59
C HIS A 18 -1.75 22.50 4.16
N ASP A 19 -0.51 22.90 3.86
CA ASP A 19 -0.23 24.24 3.32
C ASP A 19 1.15 24.29 2.61
N GLN A 20 1.14 24.82 1.38
CA GLN A 20 2.14 25.77 0.86
C GLN A 20 3.62 25.34 0.68
N ASN A 21 3.88 24.16 0.11
CA ASN A 21 4.97 24.04 -0.86
C ASN A 21 4.54 22.98 -1.89
N GLN A 22 4.34 23.41 -3.14
CA GLN A 22 4.16 22.47 -4.26
C GLN A 22 5.50 21.74 -4.42
N GLU A 23 5.63 20.57 -3.79
CA GLU A 23 6.66 19.61 -4.18
C GLU A 23 6.56 19.43 -5.70
N GLU A 24 7.69 19.58 -6.39
CA GLU A 24 7.73 19.47 -7.85
C GLU A 24 7.28 18.07 -8.27
N ASN A 25 6.51 18.01 -9.35
CA ASN A 25 6.10 16.73 -9.91
C ASN A 25 7.33 15.99 -10.43
N ILE A 26 7.49 14.75 -9.98
CA ILE A 26 8.48 13.80 -10.46
C ILE A 26 7.78 12.89 -11.47
N THR A 27 8.40 12.75 -12.64
CA THR A 27 7.78 12.06 -13.77
C THR A 27 8.73 11.02 -14.36
N PHE A 28 8.23 9.80 -14.57
CA PHE A 28 8.89 8.82 -15.43
C PHE A 28 8.44 8.98 -16.88
N GLY A 29 9.37 8.79 -17.81
CA GLY A 29 9.10 8.93 -19.24
C GLY A 29 8.99 10.38 -19.70
N ASP A 30 8.74 10.55 -20.99
CA ASP A 30 8.57 11.85 -21.64
C ASP A 30 7.29 11.85 -22.49
N LYS A 31 6.66 13.03 -22.64
CA LYS A 31 5.40 13.17 -23.37
C LYS A 31 5.56 13.14 -24.89
N SER A 32 6.76 13.30 -25.45
CA SER A 32 6.96 13.43 -26.91
C SER A 32 6.83 12.10 -27.66
N ASN A 33 7.32 10.99 -27.09
CA ASN A 33 7.34 9.68 -27.73
C ASN A 33 6.94 8.55 -26.77
N ARG A 34 5.66 8.53 -26.39
CA ARG A 34 5.13 7.59 -25.39
C ARG A 34 4.90 6.20 -25.97
N LYS A 35 5.49 5.21 -25.31
CA LYS A 35 5.21 3.79 -25.48
C LYS A 35 4.88 3.21 -24.11
N CYS A 36 3.73 2.54 -23.99
CA CYS A 36 3.30 1.99 -22.71
C CYS A 36 4.28 0.91 -22.22
N MET A 37 4.88 1.08 -21.04
CA MET A 37 5.85 0.14 -20.48
C MET A 37 5.25 -1.21 -20.04
N TYR A 38 3.93 -1.35 -20.10
CA TYR A 38 3.21 -2.57 -19.74
C TYR A 38 2.66 -3.32 -20.94
N CYS A 39 1.90 -2.64 -21.82
CA CYS A 39 1.29 -3.29 -22.98
C CYS A 39 2.06 -3.08 -24.28
N GLY A 40 3.10 -2.24 -24.29
CA GLY A 40 3.94 -1.97 -25.45
C GLY A 40 3.32 -1.07 -26.52
N LYS A 41 2.05 -0.69 -26.37
CA LYS A 41 1.31 0.13 -27.34
C LYS A 41 1.79 1.58 -27.39
N THR A 42 1.76 2.16 -28.58
CA THR A 42 2.10 3.58 -28.82
C THR A 42 0.86 4.47 -28.92
N LYS A 43 1.05 5.78 -29.12
CA LYS A 43 -0.06 6.76 -29.24
C LYS A 43 -1.02 6.48 -30.41
N GLU A 44 -0.60 5.70 -31.40
CA GLU A 44 -1.42 5.25 -32.53
C GLU A 44 -2.42 4.15 -32.13
N GLU A 45 -2.16 3.43 -31.03
CA GLU A 45 -2.93 2.26 -30.60
C GLU A 45 -3.65 2.45 -29.25
N THR A 46 -3.27 3.47 -28.48
CA THR A 46 -3.84 3.79 -27.16
C THR A 46 -3.72 5.28 -26.84
N THR A 47 -4.45 5.75 -25.83
CA THR A 47 -4.35 7.12 -25.33
C THR A 47 -3.53 7.20 -24.04
N PHE A 48 -3.02 8.40 -23.77
CA PHE A 48 -2.24 8.74 -22.57
C PHE A 48 -2.69 10.13 -22.08
N LYS A 49 -4.01 10.30 -21.88
CA LYS A 49 -4.65 11.56 -21.49
C LYS A 49 -4.77 11.69 -19.98
N LYS A 50 -4.69 10.59 -19.23
CA LYS A 50 -4.84 10.55 -17.78
C LYS A 50 -3.47 10.63 -17.09
N ASP A 51 -3.49 11.22 -15.91
CA ASP A 51 -2.33 11.24 -15.02
C ASP A 51 -2.23 9.88 -14.30
N ALA A 52 -1.45 8.97 -14.87
CA ALA A 52 -1.10 7.71 -14.20
C ALA A 52 -0.13 8.01 -13.06
N HIS A 53 -0.52 7.65 -11.83
CA HIS A 53 0.31 7.82 -10.67
C HIS A 53 1.09 6.53 -10.43
N VAL A 54 2.38 6.65 -10.10
CA VAL A 54 3.19 5.46 -9.77
C VAL A 54 2.78 4.90 -8.42
N ILE A 55 2.58 5.77 -7.43
CA ILE A 55 1.98 5.42 -6.15
C ILE A 55 0.51 5.89 -6.20
N PRO A 56 -0.47 5.05 -5.83
CA PRO A 56 -1.87 5.38 -6.00
C PRO A 56 -2.25 6.71 -5.35
N ALA A 57 -2.97 7.57 -6.08
CA ALA A 57 -3.48 8.83 -5.55
C ALA A 57 -4.36 8.62 -4.29
N GLY A 58 -5.02 7.46 -4.18
CA GLY A 58 -5.79 7.06 -3.01
C GLY A 58 -4.96 6.88 -1.73
N LEU A 59 -3.65 6.71 -1.85
CA LEU A 59 -2.68 6.59 -0.76
C LEU A 59 -1.94 7.91 -0.49
N GLY A 60 -2.44 9.05 -1.00
CA GLY A 60 -1.92 10.37 -0.69
C GLY A 60 -0.80 10.88 -1.61
N ASN A 61 -0.28 10.07 -2.54
CA ASN A 61 0.72 10.55 -3.51
C ASN A 61 0.12 11.58 -4.47
N ARG A 62 0.80 12.70 -4.67
CA ARG A 62 0.41 13.79 -5.58
C ARG A 62 1.51 14.23 -6.53
N ILE A 63 2.70 13.65 -6.40
CA ILE A 63 3.91 14.19 -7.02
C ILE A 63 4.53 13.21 -8.01
N LEU A 64 4.28 11.90 -7.87
CA LEU A 64 4.95 10.88 -8.68
C LEU A 64 4.03 10.32 -9.78
N PHE A 65 4.39 10.58 -11.04
CA PHE A 65 3.62 10.24 -12.23
C PHE A 65 4.41 9.37 -13.23
N ASN A 66 3.70 8.59 -14.03
CA ASN A 66 4.27 7.78 -15.11
C ASN A 66 3.69 8.18 -16.47
N TYR A 67 4.48 8.83 -17.32
CA TYR A 67 4.06 9.19 -18.68
C TYR A 67 4.13 8.03 -19.66
N ASP A 68 4.85 6.95 -19.32
CA ASP A 68 4.92 5.73 -20.12
C ASP A 68 3.84 4.70 -19.71
N GLU A 69 2.74 5.15 -19.12
CA GLU A 69 1.58 4.32 -18.81
C GLU A 69 0.34 4.83 -19.56
N CYS A 70 -0.26 3.96 -20.38
CA CYS A 70 -1.43 4.34 -21.15
C CYS A 70 -2.72 4.27 -20.33
N ASP A 71 -3.73 5.01 -20.79
CA ASP A 71 -5.03 5.13 -20.11
C ASP A 71 -5.70 3.76 -19.93
N ILE A 72 -5.55 2.85 -20.90
CA ILE A 72 -6.12 1.49 -20.83
C ILE A 72 -5.49 0.70 -19.68
N CYS A 73 -4.15 0.70 -19.57
CA CYS A 73 -3.47 -0.04 -18.50
C CYS A 73 -3.82 0.55 -17.13
N ASN A 74 -3.74 1.89 -17.02
CA ASN A 74 -4.05 2.64 -15.80
C ASN A 74 -5.48 2.40 -15.30
N GLU A 75 -6.49 2.55 -16.16
CA GLU A 75 -7.89 2.52 -15.75
C GLU A 75 -8.47 1.10 -15.65
N HIS A 76 -8.06 0.17 -16.52
CA HIS A 76 -8.67 -1.18 -16.55
C HIS A 76 -7.93 -2.21 -15.70
N TYR A 77 -6.62 -2.06 -15.47
CA TYR A 77 -5.83 -3.04 -14.73
C TYR A 77 -5.35 -2.46 -13.42
N PHE A 78 -4.56 -1.39 -13.47
CA PHE A 78 -3.91 -0.87 -12.27
C PHE A 78 -4.88 -0.26 -11.28
N SER A 79 -5.87 0.51 -11.72
CA SER A 79 -6.92 1.05 -10.84
C SER A 79 -7.62 -0.05 -10.02
N ASN A 80 -7.78 -1.27 -10.55
CA ASN A 80 -8.33 -2.40 -9.80
C ASN A 80 -7.36 -2.89 -8.72
N HIS A 81 -6.10 -3.13 -9.07
CA HIS A 81 -5.06 -3.57 -8.13
C HIS A 81 -4.85 -2.56 -7.00
N GLU A 82 -4.77 -1.28 -7.36
CA GLU A 82 -4.63 -0.17 -6.43
C GLU A 82 -5.82 -0.06 -5.47
N ASN A 83 -7.04 -0.33 -5.94
CA ASN A 83 -8.22 -0.37 -5.08
C ASN A 83 -8.15 -1.51 -4.06
N GLU A 84 -7.65 -2.69 -4.43
CA GLU A 84 -7.45 -3.81 -3.51
C GLU A 84 -6.42 -3.47 -2.41
N LEU A 85 -5.31 -2.82 -2.78
CA LEU A 85 -4.34 -2.27 -1.82
C LEU A 85 -4.98 -1.18 -0.92
N ALA A 86 -5.80 -0.30 -1.48
CA ALA A 86 -6.47 0.77 -0.75
C ALA A 86 -7.55 0.26 0.22
N ASN A 87 -8.17 -0.88 -0.09
CA ASN A 87 -9.09 -1.60 0.80
C ASN A 87 -8.33 -2.25 1.96
N PHE A 88 -7.20 -2.89 1.66
CA PHE A 88 -6.34 -3.49 2.68
C PHE A 88 -5.77 -2.45 3.66
N LEU A 89 -5.37 -1.28 3.15
CA LEU A 89 -4.85 -0.15 3.94
C LEU A 89 -5.93 0.84 4.41
N MET A 90 -7.21 0.48 4.31
CA MET A 90 -8.33 1.41 4.50
C MET A 90 -8.25 2.22 5.80
N LEU A 91 -8.00 1.57 6.94
CA LEU A 91 -7.90 2.29 8.21
C LEU A 91 -6.60 3.04 8.38
N ASP A 92 -5.48 2.50 7.90
CA ASP A 92 -4.19 3.19 7.96
C ASP A 92 -4.29 4.54 7.24
N ARG A 93 -4.96 4.55 6.08
CA ARG A 93 -5.26 5.78 5.32
C ARG A 93 -6.05 6.78 6.15
N ILE A 94 -7.06 6.31 6.90
CA ILE A 94 -7.89 7.17 7.75
C ILE A 94 -7.08 7.70 8.94
N PHE A 95 -6.33 6.85 9.64
CA PHE A 95 -5.60 7.29 10.83
C PHE A 95 -4.50 8.30 10.51
N ILE A 96 -3.78 8.12 9.40
CA ILE A 96 -2.73 9.07 9.00
C ILE A 96 -3.23 10.25 8.17
N GLY A 97 -4.54 10.31 7.88
CA GLY A 97 -5.12 11.39 7.08
C GLY A 97 -4.62 11.40 5.62
N ALA A 98 -4.31 10.25 5.03
CA ALA A 98 -3.88 10.16 3.63
C ALA A 98 -4.99 10.65 2.68
N ARG A 99 -4.86 11.89 2.22
CA ARG A 99 -5.89 12.59 1.43
C ARG A 99 -6.19 11.82 0.14
N LYS A 100 -7.49 11.68 -0.20
CA LYS A 100 -7.91 11.15 -1.51
C LYS A 100 -7.80 12.26 -2.55
N ARG A 101 -7.98 11.92 -3.84
CA ARG A 101 -8.04 12.94 -4.91
C ARG A 101 -8.98 14.09 -4.52
N ASN A 102 -10.15 13.73 -3.97
CA ASN A 102 -11.12 14.67 -3.42
C ASN A 102 -11.45 14.30 -1.96
N GLY A 103 -11.22 15.25 -1.06
CA GLY A 103 -11.57 15.14 0.37
C GLY A 103 -10.69 14.22 1.22
N MET A 104 -11.08 14.05 2.48
CA MET A 104 -10.39 13.24 3.48
C MET A 104 -10.82 11.77 3.47
N PRO A 105 -9.92 10.83 3.81
CA PRO A 105 -10.21 9.40 3.89
C PRO A 105 -11.40 9.13 4.81
N LYS A 106 -12.31 8.28 4.33
CA LYS A 106 -13.56 7.91 5.01
C LYS A 106 -13.89 6.47 4.69
N TYR A 107 -14.26 5.71 5.72
CA TYR A 107 -14.88 4.40 5.60
C TYR A 107 -16.33 4.49 6.07
N LYS A 108 -17.24 3.95 5.26
CA LYS A 108 -18.67 3.84 5.56
C LYS A 108 -19.08 2.39 5.24
N PRO A 109 -19.27 1.52 6.25
CA PRO A 109 -19.55 0.09 6.02
C PRO A 109 -20.82 -0.17 5.21
N SER A 110 -21.82 0.72 5.35
CA SER A 110 -23.07 0.66 4.62
C SER A 110 -23.36 2.03 3.99
N PRO A 111 -23.57 2.13 2.66
CA PRO A 111 -23.90 3.40 2.01
C PRO A 111 -25.11 4.12 2.63
N LYS A 112 -26.11 3.34 3.07
CA LYS A 112 -27.33 3.83 3.73
C LYS A 112 -27.24 3.86 5.26
N GLY A 113 -26.18 3.29 5.84
CA GLY A 113 -25.97 3.28 7.29
C GLY A 113 -25.54 4.64 7.84
N ASN A 114 -25.50 4.74 9.15
CA ASN A 114 -25.06 5.90 9.91
C ASN A 114 -23.67 5.71 10.52
N SER A 115 -23.13 4.49 10.53
CA SER A 115 -21.77 4.28 11.01
C SER A 115 -20.72 4.74 9.99
N ALA A 116 -19.68 5.44 10.46
CA ALA A 116 -18.56 5.88 9.63
C ALA A 116 -17.31 6.17 10.48
N ILE A 117 -16.14 5.96 9.88
CA ILE A 117 -14.86 6.43 10.39
C ILE A 117 -14.27 7.40 9.37
N GLN A 118 -13.93 8.61 9.78
CA GLN A 118 -13.49 9.66 8.88
C GLN A 118 -12.39 10.51 9.52
N HIS A 119 -11.31 10.75 8.76
CA HIS A 119 -10.33 11.76 9.16
C HIS A 119 -10.93 13.15 8.91
N SER A 120 -10.79 14.03 9.89
CA SER A 120 -11.28 15.41 9.80
C SER A 120 -10.40 16.26 8.88
N ALA A 121 -10.91 17.40 8.44
CA ALA A 121 -10.10 18.35 7.68
C ALA A 121 -9.14 19.16 8.56
N ASP A 122 -9.40 19.25 9.87
CA ASP A 122 -8.44 19.75 10.85
C ASP A 122 -7.45 18.61 11.22
N SER A 123 -6.16 18.90 11.12
CA SER A 123 -5.13 17.96 10.66
C SER A 123 -4.77 16.76 11.57
N HIS A 124 -5.51 16.51 12.65
CA HIS A 124 -5.17 15.45 13.60
C HIS A 124 -6.37 14.74 14.26
N THR A 125 -7.60 14.97 13.79
CA THR A 125 -8.81 14.38 14.42
C THR A 125 -9.40 13.27 13.56
N VAL A 126 -9.74 12.13 14.16
CA VAL A 126 -10.54 11.08 13.51
C VAL A 126 -11.90 11.02 14.17
N HIS A 127 -12.96 11.26 13.40
CA HIS A 127 -14.33 11.12 13.83
C HIS A 127 -14.80 9.69 13.61
N ILE A 128 -15.28 9.07 14.69
CA ILE A 128 -15.85 7.72 14.69
C ILE A 128 -17.32 7.85 15.10
N GLN A 129 -18.21 7.60 14.14
CA GLN A 129 -19.65 7.53 14.35
C GLN A 129 -20.08 6.07 14.28
N ILE A 130 -20.78 5.61 15.31
CA ILE A 130 -21.23 4.21 15.41
C ILE A 130 -22.73 4.19 15.64
N ASN A 131 -23.39 3.31 14.91
CA ASN A 131 -24.76 2.88 15.16
C ASN A 131 -24.73 1.41 15.55
N ASP A 132 -24.91 1.12 16.84
CA ASP A 132 -24.77 -0.23 17.40
C ASP A 132 -25.73 -1.24 16.75
N LEU A 133 -26.90 -0.78 16.27
CA LEU A 133 -27.88 -1.61 15.57
C LEU A 133 -27.35 -2.17 14.24
N GLU A 134 -26.29 -1.58 13.67
CA GLU A 134 -25.67 -2.07 12.44
C GLU A 134 -24.70 -3.22 12.70
N GLY A 135 -24.26 -3.43 13.95
CA GLY A 135 -23.33 -4.51 14.33
C GLY A 135 -21.98 -4.46 13.59
N LYS A 136 -21.62 -3.31 13.01
CA LYS A 136 -20.42 -3.14 12.17
C LYS A 136 -19.18 -2.75 12.96
N PHE A 137 -19.37 -2.06 14.06
CA PHE A 137 -18.31 -1.64 14.96
C PHE A 137 -18.65 -2.10 16.36
N GLU A 138 -17.66 -2.58 17.08
CA GLU A 138 -17.74 -2.85 18.51
C GLU A 138 -16.57 -2.12 19.19
N ILE A 139 -16.88 -1.38 20.26
CA ILE A 139 -15.88 -0.67 21.07
C ILE A 139 -15.80 -1.36 22.43
N ILE A 140 -14.60 -1.81 22.78
CA ILE A 140 -14.31 -2.46 24.05
C ILE A 140 -13.34 -1.55 24.83
N PRO A 141 -13.83 -0.74 25.79
CA PRO A 141 -12.98 0.10 26.62
C PRO A 141 -12.30 -0.73 27.73
N ASP A 142 -11.03 -0.45 27.96
CA ASP A 142 -10.21 -0.92 29.06
C ASP A 142 -9.66 0.32 29.78
N LEU A 143 -10.48 0.87 30.68
CA LEU A 143 -10.20 2.11 31.37
C LEU A 143 -9.00 1.99 32.32
N GLU A 144 -8.81 0.81 32.92
CA GLU A 144 -7.70 0.52 33.84
C GLU A 144 -6.35 0.65 33.12
N ASN A 145 -6.23 0.10 31.91
CA ASN A 145 -5.00 0.18 31.13
C ASN A 145 -4.97 1.35 30.15
N LYS A 146 -5.95 2.26 30.22
CA LYS A 146 -6.14 3.40 29.29
C LYS A 146 -6.10 2.97 27.82
N LYS A 147 -6.82 1.90 27.50
CA LYS A 147 -6.92 1.33 26.14
C LYS A 147 -8.35 1.30 25.67
N VAL A 148 -8.53 1.41 24.36
CA VAL A 148 -9.79 1.18 23.68
C VAL A 148 -9.54 0.27 22.49
N THR A 149 -10.33 -0.79 22.39
CA THR A 149 -10.26 -1.73 21.27
C THR A 149 -11.46 -1.53 20.35
N TYR A 150 -11.18 -1.29 19.08
CA TYR A 150 -12.15 -1.20 18.00
C TYR A 150 -12.13 -2.49 17.20
N ASN A 151 -13.26 -3.20 17.19
CA ASN A 151 -13.51 -4.33 16.31
C ASN A 151 -14.36 -3.86 15.13
N ILE A 152 -13.91 -4.16 13.92
CA ILE A 152 -14.68 -3.96 12.69
C ILE A 152 -15.13 -5.31 12.19
N ASN A 153 -16.45 -5.51 12.15
CA ASN A 153 -17.06 -6.76 11.72
C ASN A 153 -17.28 -6.75 10.21
N ASN A 154 -16.83 -7.80 9.54
CA ASN A 154 -16.87 -7.96 8.09
C ASN A 154 -16.30 -6.71 7.37
N PRO A 155 -14.99 -6.39 7.57
CA PRO A 155 -14.31 -5.33 6.84
C PRO A 155 -14.34 -5.61 5.33
N PRO A 156 -13.99 -4.62 4.48
CA PRO A 156 -13.94 -4.82 3.04
C PRO A 156 -13.07 -6.03 2.68
N LYS A 157 -13.61 -6.90 1.83
CA LYS A 157 -12.84 -7.95 1.18
C LYS A 157 -11.73 -7.35 0.32
N TYR A 158 -10.65 -8.10 0.15
CA TYR A 158 -9.56 -7.73 -0.74
C TYR A 158 -8.99 -8.96 -1.44
N ARG A 159 -8.37 -8.78 -2.62
CA ARG A 159 -7.58 -9.83 -3.30
C ARG A 159 -6.11 -9.65 -3.00
N ALA A 160 -5.53 -10.60 -2.25
CA ALA A 160 -4.13 -10.51 -1.83
C ALA A 160 -3.15 -10.53 -3.02
N ALA A 161 -3.45 -11.29 -4.08
CA ALA A 161 -2.65 -11.30 -5.30
C ALA A 161 -2.60 -9.91 -5.96
N ASP A 162 -3.71 -9.17 -5.95
CA ASP A 162 -3.77 -7.83 -6.54
C ASP A 162 -3.07 -6.77 -5.67
N ILE A 163 -2.95 -6.99 -4.35
CA ILE A 163 -2.04 -6.20 -3.50
C ILE A 163 -0.59 -6.37 -3.97
N CYS A 164 -0.15 -7.60 -4.24
CA CYS A 164 1.19 -7.88 -4.77
C CYS A 164 1.40 -7.22 -6.15
N LYS A 165 0.39 -7.25 -7.02
CA LYS A 165 0.42 -6.56 -8.32
C LYS A 165 0.52 -5.05 -8.16
N ALA A 166 -0.23 -4.44 -7.24
CA ALA A 166 -0.16 -3.01 -6.95
C ALA A 166 1.25 -2.60 -6.45
N LEU A 167 1.83 -3.37 -5.52
CA LEU A 167 3.19 -3.11 -5.02
C LEU A 167 4.24 -3.25 -6.14
N THR A 168 4.07 -4.22 -7.03
CA THR A 168 4.96 -4.41 -8.20
C THR A 168 4.83 -3.27 -9.20
N HIS A 169 3.60 -2.83 -9.49
CA HIS A 169 3.32 -1.68 -10.35
C HIS A 169 4.00 -0.40 -9.81
N MET A 170 3.96 -0.18 -8.49
CA MET A 170 4.59 0.98 -7.85
C MET A 170 6.10 1.07 -8.04
N ILE A 171 6.82 -0.05 -8.16
CA ILE A 171 8.28 -0.05 -8.35
C ILE A 171 8.70 -0.25 -9.81
N TRP A 172 7.80 -0.72 -10.68
CA TRP A 172 8.13 -1.08 -12.06
C TRP A 172 8.81 0.05 -12.85
N PRO A 173 8.39 1.33 -12.75
CA PRO A 173 9.06 2.45 -13.42
C PRO A 173 10.47 2.74 -12.90
N PHE A 174 10.78 2.36 -11.66
CA PHE A 174 12.10 2.55 -11.05
C PHE A 174 13.11 1.51 -11.51
N LEU A 175 12.66 0.35 -11.99
CA LEU A 175 13.55 -0.73 -12.41
C LEU A 175 14.34 -0.36 -13.66
N SER A 176 15.62 -0.73 -13.66
CA SER A 176 16.49 -0.60 -14.83
C SER A 176 15.92 -1.37 -16.03
N VAL A 177 16.33 -0.98 -17.24
CA VAL A 177 15.92 -1.68 -18.47
C VAL A 177 16.34 -3.15 -18.42
N GLU A 178 17.55 -3.42 -17.94
CA GLU A 178 18.06 -4.79 -17.77
C GLU A 178 17.18 -5.61 -16.80
N LYS A 179 16.80 -5.03 -15.66
CA LYS A 179 15.96 -5.73 -14.68
C LYS A 179 14.56 -6.00 -15.24
N ARG A 180 13.98 -5.05 -15.98
CA ARG A 180 12.69 -5.25 -16.65
C ARG A 180 12.75 -6.32 -17.73
N GLU A 181 13.87 -6.45 -18.45
CA GLU A 181 14.07 -7.53 -19.43
C GLU A 181 14.21 -8.90 -18.73
N GLN A 182 14.94 -8.97 -17.60
CA GLN A 182 15.01 -10.18 -16.76
C GLN A 182 13.62 -10.60 -16.26
N LEU A 183 12.73 -9.64 -16.02
CA LEU A 183 11.37 -9.83 -15.50
C LEU A 183 10.27 -9.62 -16.55
N LYS A 184 10.53 -9.95 -17.82
CA LYS A 184 9.60 -9.66 -18.93
C LYS A 184 8.23 -10.36 -18.85
N HIS A 185 8.06 -11.36 -17.99
CA HIS A 185 6.75 -11.97 -17.71
C HIS A 185 5.85 -11.09 -16.83
N ILE A 186 6.43 -10.18 -16.03
CA ILE A 186 5.69 -9.37 -15.06
C ILE A 186 4.60 -8.50 -15.69
N PRO A 187 4.81 -7.78 -16.82
CA PRO A 187 3.72 -7.07 -17.48
C PRO A 187 2.55 -7.98 -17.88
N SER A 188 2.81 -9.22 -18.29
CA SER A 188 1.75 -10.18 -18.63
C SER A 188 0.89 -10.53 -17.40
N TRP A 189 1.54 -10.77 -16.26
CA TRP A 189 0.89 -11.04 -14.98
C TRP A 189 0.12 -9.83 -14.43
N LEU A 190 0.73 -8.65 -14.48
CA LEU A 190 0.10 -7.39 -14.07
C LEU A 190 -1.18 -7.09 -14.88
N LEU A 191 -1.17 -7.42 -16.17
CA LEU A 191 -2.31 -7.29 -17.09
C LEU A 191 -3.27 -8.50 -17.04
N GLY A 192 -3.10 -9.43 -16.08
CA GLY A 192 -3.99 -10.57 -15.88
C GLY A 192 -4.05 -11.56 -17.05
N LYS A 193 -3.00 -11.61 -17.88
CA LYS A 193 -2.88 -12.58 -18.98
C LYS A 193 -2.28 -13.91 -18.51
N GLU A 194 -1.50 -13.85 -17.45
CA GLU A 194 -0.83 -14.98 -16.82
C GLU A 194 -1.02 -14.88 -15.31
N ASP A 195 -0.99 -16.01 -14.63
CA ASP A 195 -1.00 -16.10 -13.18
C ASP A 195 0.38 -16.49 -12.64
N ILE A 196 0.68 -16.00 -11.44
CA ILE A 196 1.88 -16.36 -10.69
C ILE A 196 1.44 -16.76 -9.30
N PHE A 197 1.66 -18.02 -8.95
CA PHE A 197 1.42 -18.57 -7.62
C PHE A 197 2.48 -19.64 -7.30
N PRO A 198 2.84 -19.82 -6.01
CA PRO A 198 2.46 -19.00 -4.86
C PRO A 198 3.08 -17.60 -4.87
N LEU A 199 2.42 -16.63 -4.21
CA LEU A 199 2.97 -15.30 -3.91
C LEU A 199 3.18 -15.15 -2.40
N TYR A 200 4.22 -14.39 -2.01
CA TYR A 200 4.58 -14.23 -0.61
C TYR A 200 4.57 -12.75 -0.21
N LEU A 201 3.56 -12.37 0.58
CA LEU A 201 3.39 -11.03 1.10
C LEU A 201 3.65 -11.03 2.61
N GLU A 202 4.66 -10.30 3.03
CA GLU A 202 4.90 -10.00 4.43
C GLU A 202 4.21 -8.68 4.82
N THR A 203 3.57 -8.69 5.98
CA THR A 203 3.03 -7.49 6.63
C THR A 203 3.59 -7.39 8.03
N VAL A 204 4.27 -6.28 8.30
CA VAL A 204 4.75 -5.92 9.63
C VAL A 204 3.84 -4.83 10.18
N PHE A 205 3.24 -5.07 11.34
CA PHE A 205 2.57 -4.05 12.12
C PHE A 205 3.56 -3.41 13.09
N VAL A 206 3.69 -2.09 13.00
CA VAL A 206 4.57 -1.27 13.82
C VAL A 206 3.72 -0.45 14.81
N PRO A 207 3.73 -0.78 16.12
CA PRO A 207 2.93 -0.06 17.09
C PRO A 207 3.44 1.38 17.31
N GLY A 208 2.52 2.26 17.72
CA GLY A 208 2.79 3.68 17.95
C GLY A 208 1.91 4.57 17.07
N ASN A 209 2.39 5.78 16.77
CA ASN A 209 1.66 6.78 15.99
C ASN A 209 1.75 6.56 14.47
N GLY A 210 2.39 5.46 14.04
CA GLY A 210 2.67 5.19 12.64
C GLY A 210 3.69 6.14 12.03
N TYR A 211 3.74 6.11 10.70
CA TYR A 211 4.61 6.94 9.87
C TYR A 211 3.81 8.09 9.26
N ASN A 212 4.38 9.29 9.26
CA ASN A 212 3.78 10.50 8.66
C ASN A 212 4.10 10.68 7.17
N LYS A 213 4.89 9.76 6.60
CA LYS A 213 5.27 9.70 5.19
C LYS A 213 5.01 8.31 4.66
N GLY A 214 4.69 8.21 3.37
CA GLY A 214 4.79 6.97 2.63
C GLY A 214 6.23 6.78 2.19
N ILE A 215 6.76 5.56 2.34
CA ILE A 215 8.14 5.23 1.97
C ILE A 215 8.09 4.02 1.06
N LEU A 216 8.55 4.20 -0.18
CA LEU A 216 8.66 3.13 -1.17
C LEU A 216 10.14 2.80 -1.38
N GLU A 217 10.46 1.52 -1.22
CA GLU A 217 11.77 0.96 -1.40
C GLU A 217 11.67 -0.22 -2.38
N TYR A 218 12.72 -0.41 -3.16
CA TYR A 218 12.93 -1.67 -3.86
C TYR A 218 14.37 -2.13 -3.65
N TRP A 219 14.51 -3.43 -3.48
CA TRP A 219 15.74 -4.09 -3.13
C TRP A 219 16.02 -5.14 -4.19
N GLU A 220 17.27 -5.26 -4.59
CA GLU A 220 17.70 -6.27 -5.54
C GLU A 220 18.51 -7.34 -4.84
N SER A 221 18.27 -8.59 -5.24
CA SER A 221 19.11 -9.68 -4.77
C SER A 221 20.50 -9.58 -5.38
N THR A 222 21.51 -9.76 -4.52
CA THR A 222 22.91 -9.96 -4.94
C THR A 222 23.14 -11.31 -5.63
N ASN A 223 22.20 -12.25 -5.48
CA ASN A 223 22.22 -13.55 -6.14
C ASN A 223 21.55 -13.46 -7.53
N LYS A 224 22.35 -13.65 -8.59
CA LYS A 224 21.87 -13.62 -9.98
C LYS A 224 20.85 -14.71 -10.30
N ASP A 225 20.91 -15.84 -9.60
CA ASP A 225 20.02 -16.99 -9.78
C ASP A 225 18.87 -16.98 -8.77
N SER A 226 18.61 -15.82 -8.16
CA SER A 226 17.51 -15.66 -7.22
C SER A 226 16.17 -16.02 -7.84
N LEU A 227 15.37 -16.77 -7.09
CA LEU A 227 13.95 -16.98 -7.40
C LEU A 227 13.11 -15.72 -7.16
N TYR A 228 13.66 -14.74 -6.44
CA TYR A 228 13.04 -13.49 -6.06
C TYR A 228 14.02 -12.31 -6.27
N PRO A 229 14.36 -11.97 -7.52
CA PRO A 229 15.44 -11.04 -7.83
C PRO A 229 15.16 -9.60 -7.37
N VAL A 230 13.90 -9.27 -7.06
CA VAL A 230 13.47 -7.97 -6.58
C VAL A 230 12.50 -8.15 -5.40
N MET A 231 12.69 -7.35 -4.36
CA MET A 231 11.72 -7.19 -3.27
C MET A 231 11.26 -5.73 -3.22
N VAL A 232 9.95 -5.51 -3.21
CA VAL A 232 9.37 -4.20 -2.91
C VAL A 232 9.04 -4.11 -1.43
N ARG A 233 9.34 -2.97 -0.82
CA ARG A 233 8.91 -2.64 0.52
C ARG A 233 8.18 -1.31 0.55
N PHE A 234 6.99 -1.30 1.12
CA PHE A 234 6.15 -0.11 1.23
C PHE A 234 5.74 0.13 2.68
N THR A 235 6.26 1.20 3.27
CA THR A 235 5.90 1.66 4.60
C THR A 235 4.76 2.66 4.49
N PHE A 236 3.64 2.36 5.14
CA PHE A 236 2.43 3.17 5.08
C PHE A 236 1.62 3.07 6.38
N GLY A 237 1.44 4.20 7.05
CA GLY A 237 0.68 4.27 8.31
C GLY A 237 1.29 3.43 9.42
N LEU A 238 0.61 2.37 9.85
CA LEU A 238 1.08 1.46 10.90
C LEU A 238 1.70 0.17 10.34
N LYS A 239 1.85 0.08 9.01
CA LYS A 239 2.25 -1.15 8.33
C LYS A 239 3.49 -0.96 7.47
N ILE A 240 4.28 -2.02 7.38
CA ILE A 240 5.30 -2.21 6.34
C ILE A 240 4.90 -3.45 5.56
N LEU A 241 4.72 -3.31 4.26
CA LEU A 241 4.43 -4.42 3.35
C LEU A 241 5.69 -4.78 2.59
N SER A 242 6.09 -6.05 2.59
CA SER A 242 7.21 -6.52 1.78
C SER A 242 6.73 -7.64 0.85
N PHE A 243 6.90 -7.47 -0.45
CA PHE A 243 6.55 -8.45 -1.47
C PHE A 243 7.77 -8.84 -2.29
N TYR A 244 7.98 -10.14 -2.47
CA TYR A 244 9.10 -10.71 -3.19
C TYR A 244 8.63 -11.08 -4.60
N ILE A 245 9.15 -10.41 -5.63
CA ILE A 245 8.71 -10.55 -7.02
C ILE A 245 9.36 -11.81 -7.62
N PRO A 246 8.58 -12.82 -8.04
CA PRO A 246 9.13 -14.06 -8.60
C PRO A 246 9.87 -13.86 -9.92
N SER A 247 11.00 -14.53 -10.09
CA SER A 247 11.79 -14.51 -11.34
C SER A 247 11.11 -15.21 -12.52
N THR A 248 10.09 -16.04 -12.26
CA THR A 248 9.34 -16.77 -13.29
C THR A 248 7.85 -16.87 -12.91
N LEU A 249 7.03 -17.44 -13.80
CA LEU A 249 5.60 -17.64 -13.53
C LEU A 249 5.30 -18.69 -12.44
N GLN A 250 6.28 -19.54 -12.10
CA GLN A 250 6.11 -20.60 -11.10
C GLN A 250 7.37 -20.72 -10.24
N VAL A 251 7.23 -20.47 -8.95
CA VAL A 251 8.32 -20.60 -7.96
C VAL A 251 7.92 -21.61 -6.89
N GLN A 252 8.76 -22.63 -6.69
CA GLN A 252 8.44 -23.77 -5.81
C GLN A 252 8.93 -23.59 -4.36
N SER A 253 9.67 -22.54 -4.06
CA SER A 253 10.25 -22.32 -2.72
C SER A 253 9.96 -20.92 -2.20
N LEU A 254 9.78 -20.82 -0.88
CA LEU A 254 9.62 -19.56 -0.16
C LEU A 254 10.85 -18.63 -0.32
N PRO A 255 10.66 -17.31 -0.36
CA PRO A 255 11.77 -16.37 -0.27
C PRO A 255 12.40 -16.43 1.13
N THR A 256 13.71 -16.20 1.20
CA THR A 256 14.35 -15.85 2.48
C THR A 256 13.92 -14.44 2.85
N ARG A 257 13.40 -14.28 4.07
CA ARG A 257 12.92 -12.97 4.54
C ARG A 257 14.07 -12.00 4.76
N HIS A 258 13.92 -10.78 4.28
CA HIS A 258 14.82 -9.68 4.59
C HIS A 258 14.32 -8.92 5.84
N GLU A 259 14.94 -9.19 6.99
CA GLU A 259 14.44 -8.75 8.30
C GLU A 259 14.98 -7.38 8.77
N GLU A 260 15.80 -6.71 7.96
CA GLU A 260 16.29 -5.38 8.28
C GLU A 260 15.22 -4.34 7.96
N TYR A 261 14.72 -3.63 8.96
CA TYR A 261 13.72 -2.57 8.79
C TYR A 261 14.31 -1.22 9.24
N GLY A 262 15.00 -0.51 8.33
CA GLY A 262 15.65 0.76 8.64
C GLY A 262 14.70 1.87 9.14
N GLN A 263 13.39 1.72 8.91
CA GLN A 263 12.35 2.65 9.37
C GLN A 263 11.87 2.37 10.79
N ILE A 264 12.17 1.20 11.35
CA ILE A 264 11.75 0.83 12.70
C ILE A 264 12.87 1.27 13.66
N ALA A 265 12.55 2.16 14.60
CA ALA A 265 13.50 2.55 15.65
C ALA A 265 13.92 1.32 16.49
N GLU A 266 15.21 1.21 16.81
CA GLU A 266 15.80 0.05 17.52
C GLU A 266 15.11 -0.29 18.85
N ASN A 267 14.58 0.72 19.53
CA ASN A 267 13.87 0.57 20.80
C ASN A 267 12.38 0.21 20.67
N ARG A 268 11.87 0.02 19.44
CA ARG A 268 10.46 -0.25 19.21
C ARG A 268 10.12 -1.70 19.53
N THR A 269 9.22 -1.89 20.50
CA THR A 269 8.74 -3.20 20.94
C THR A 269 7.33 -3.50 20.42
N GLY A 270 6.89 -4.76 20.47
CA GLY A 270 5.53 -5.15 20.11
C GLY A 270 5.25 -5.22 18.60
N ILE A 271 6.31 -5.30 17.78
CA ILE A 271 6.23 -5.52 16.34
C ILE A 271 5.56 -6.88 16.09
N LYS A 272 4.58 -6.92 15.19
CA LYS A 272 3.93 -8.17 14.78
C LYS A 272 4.18 -8.40 13.30
N ILE A 273 4.71 -9.57 12.96
CA ILE A 273 4.99 -9.97 11.59
C ILE A 273 4.00 -11.04 11.19
N LYS A 274 3.36 -10.85 10.03
CA LYS A 274 2.51 -11.84 9.39
C LYS A 274 3.04 -12.10 7.98
N VAL A 275 3.25 -13.36 7.65
CA VAL A 275 3.59 -13.79 6.29
C VAL A 275 2.36 -14.47 5.70
N MET A 276 1.97 -14.05 4.51
CA MET A 276 0.86 -14.63 3.77
C MET A 276 1.41 -15.32 2.52
N GLU A 277 1.19 -16.63 2.45
CA GLU A 277 1.32 -17.40 1.21
C GLU A 277 -0.02 -17.35 0.48
N ILE A 278 0.00 -16.88 -0.77
CA ILE A 278 -1.18 -16.63 -1.59
C ILE A 278 -1.16 -17.66 -2.72
N LEU A 279 -2.16 -18.53 -2.76
CA LEU A 279 -2.22 -19.68 -3.67
C LEU A 279 -3.20 -19.50 -4.84
N ASN A 280 -4.00 -18.43 -4.83
CA ASN A 280 -4.99 -18.12 -5.85
C ASN A 280 -5.36 -16.62 -5.83
N ASP A 281 -6.18 -16.19 -6.79
CA ASP A 281 -6.66 -14.82 -6.96
C ASP A 281 -7.95 -14.50 -6.19
N GLY A 282 -8.38 -15.41 -5.31
CA GLY A 282 -9.62 -15.30 -4.56
C GLY A 282 -9.66 -14.14 -3.58
N TYR A 283 -10.88 -13.71 -3.26
CA TYR A 283 -11.11 -12.71 -2.24
C TYR A 283 -10.83 -13.28 -0.85
N VAL A 284 -10.05 -12.55 -0.05
CA VAL A 284 -9.91 -12.74 1.38
C VAL A 284 -11.01 -11.92 2.07
N GLN A 285 -11.88 -12.62 2.81
CA GLN A 285 -12.85 -12.02 3.71
C GLN A 285 -12.40 -12.29 5.15
N LEU A 286 -12.24 -11.23 5.94
CA LEU A 286 -12.02 -11.36 7.38
C LEU A 286 -13.37 -11.29 8.08
N ASP A 287 -13.54 -12.08 9.14
CA ASP A 287 -14.72 -11.97 10.02
C ASP A 287 -14.62 -10.69 10.86
N HIS A 288 -13.43 -10.45 11.40
CA HIS A 288 -13.16 -9.32 12.28
C HIS A 288 -11.78 -8.70 12.00
N LEU A 289 -11.68 -7.39 12.20
CA LEU A 289 -10.42 -6.65 12.19
C LEU A 289 -10.34 -5.80 13.46
N THR A 290 -9.29 -5.99 14.25
CA THR A 290 -9.15 -5.42 15.60
C THR A 290 -8.02 -4.40 15.68
N TYR A 291 -8.30 -3.26 16.30
CA TYR A 291 -7.32 -2.22 16.61
C TYR A 291 -7.41 -1.80 18.06
N THR A 292 -6.31 -1.90 18.79
CA THR A 292 -6.21 -1.41 20.17
C THR A 292 -5.40 -0.12 20.21
N LEU A 293 -6.01 0.95 20.69
CA LEU A 293 -5.40 2.26 20.85
C LEU A 293 -5.22 2.56 22.33
N ARG A 294 -4.10 3.18 22.70
CA ARG A 294 -3.95 3.82 24.01
C ARG A 294 -4.53 5.22 23.94
N PHE A 295 -5.24 5.63 25.00
CA PHE A 295 -5.80 6.98 25.09
C PHE A 295 -5.34 7.67 26.38
N GLN A 296 -5.43 8.99 26.38
CA GLN A 296 -5.26 9.84 27.55
C GLN A 296 -6.38 10.87 27.53
N SER A 297 -6.98 11.19 28.67
CA SER A 297 -8.04 12.19 28.69
C SER A 297 -7.47 13.58 28.40
N ILE A 298 -8.30 14.47 27.86
CA ILE A 298 -7.91 15.86 27.58
C ILE A 298 -7.51 16.58 28.88
N ASP A 299 -8.16 16.25 30.00
CA ASP A 299 -7.86 16.86 31.29
C ASP A 299 -6.53 16.37 31.86
N GLU A 300 -6.15 15.11 31.64
CA GLU A 300 -4.83 14.57 32.02
C GLU A 300 -3.70 15.23 31.23
N LYS A 301 -3.92 15.57 29.95
CA LYS A 301 -2.90 16.17 29.09
C LYS A 301 -2.54 17.62 29.45
N LYS A 302 -3.34 18.30 30.28
CA LYS A 302 -3.02 19.66 30.75
C LYS A 302 -1.95 19.71 31.85
N TYR A 303 -1.62 18.57 32.43
CA TYR A 303 -0.72 18.45 33.58
C TYR A 303 0.56 17.65 33.30
N ASP A 304 0.74 17.16 32.06
CA ASP A 304 1.97 16.55 31.52
C ASP A 304 2.72 17.56 30.61
#